data_AF-A0A538IZQ6-F1
#
_entry.id   AF-A0A538IZQ6-F1
#
_cell.length_a   1.000
_cell.length_b   1.000
_cell.length_c   1.000
_cell.angle_alpha   90.00
_cell.angle_beta   90.00
_cell.angle_gamma   90.00
#
_symmetry.space_group_name_H-M   'P 1'
#
loop_
_entity.id
_entity.type
_entity.pdbx_description
1 polymer ?
#
loop_
_entity_poly.entity_id
_entity_poly.type
_entity_poly.pdbx_seq_one_letter_code
_entity_poly.pdbx_strand_id
1 'polypeptide(L)'
;MTIELTTQRPVLPVLPEVDEAAARRALREQIAGLEAELATAVVSNGQRAPLCGGGGAPRLLDLGDLERVRDELAVSLRAVQRAAGERGEREESYRRLREELLLEPERHPFVRISNEDVGEPGCHDWHVRPRFGLLGMLMRWWRVHISSGCP
;
A
#
# COMPACT_ATOMS: atom_id res chain seq x y z
N MET A 1 -49.59 -63.28 -8.03
CA MET A 1 -48.79 -62.38 -7.19
C MET A 1 -48.20 -61.35 -8.13
N THR A 2 -48.88 -60.22 -8.30
CA THR A 2 -48.59 -59.22 -9.34
C THR A 2 -47.72 -58.13 -8.72
N ILE A 3 -46.53 -57.90 -9.29
CA ILE A 3 -45.62 -56.86 -8.84
C ILE A 3 -45.81 -55.66 -9.77
N GLU A 4 -46.39 -54.59 -9.25
CA GLU A 4 -46.49 -53.28 -9.91
C GLU A 4 -45.09 -52.64 -9.96
N LEU A 5 -44.53 -52.53 -11.16
CA LEU A 5 -43.31 -51.75 -11.40
C LEU A 5 -43.70 -50.28 -11.58
N THR A 6 -43.63 -49.52 -10.50
CA THR A 6 -43.79 -48.06 -10.54
C THR A 6 -42.57 -47.46 -11.26
N THR A 7 -42.75 -47.05 -12.51
CA THR A 7 -41.76 -46.25 -13.25
C THR A 7 -41.69 -44.87 -12.61
N GLN A 8 -40.72 -44.68 -11.71
CA GLN A 8 -40.35 -43.38 -11.18
C GLN A 8 -39.57 -42.62 -12.28
N ARG A 9 -40.13 -41.54 -12.80
CA ARG A 9 -39.46 -40.66 -13.77
C ARG A 9 -38.37 -39.86 -13.04
N PRO A 10 -37.09 -39.90 -13.45
CA PRO A 10 -36.06 -39.12 -12.79
C PRO A 10 -36.33 -37.62 -13.04
N VAL A 11 -36.47 -36.86 -11.96
CA VAL A 11 -36.47 -35.40 -11.99
C VAL A 11 -35.02 -34.96 -12.19
N LEU A 12 -34.70 -34.45 -13.38
CA LEU A 12 -33.41 -33.83 -13.62
C LEU A 12 -33.28 -32.57 -12.75
N PRO A 13 -32.18 -32.38 -12.01
CA PRO A 13 -31.96 -31.13 -11.28
C PRO A 13 -31.86 -29.98 -12.28
N VAL A 14 -32.76 -29.01 -12.15
CA VAL A 14 -32.68 -27.72 -12.84
C VAL A 14 -31.45 -27.02 -12.26
N LEU A 15 -30.39 -26.90 -13.06
CA LEU A 15 -29.26 -26.04 -12.69
C LEU A 15 -29.80 -24.60 -12.59
N PRO A 16 -29.44 -23.82 -11.55
CA PRO A 16 -29.87 -22.44 -11.48
C PRO A 16 -29.38 -21.72 -12.73
N GLU A 17 -30.33 -21.13 -13.47
CA GLU A 17 -30.01 -20.22 -14.56
C GLU A 17 -29.26 -19.05 -13.91
N VAL A 18 -27.94 -19.00 -14.11
CA VAL A 18 -27.10 -17.94 -13.58
C VAL A 18 -27.58 -16.65 -14.23
N ASP A 19 -28.21 -15.77 -13.46
CA ASP A 19 -28.60 -14.44 -13.93
C ASP A 19 -27.32 -13.64 -14.20
N GLU A 20 -26.82 -13.76 -15.44
CA GLU A 20 -25.62 -13.06 -15.90
C GLU A 20 -25.79 -11.54 -15.73
N ALA A 21 -27.01 -11.02 -15.88
CA ALA A 21 -27.27 -9.60 -15.69
C ALA A 21 -27.10 -9.20 -14.21
N ALA A 22 -27.55 -10.03 -13.26
CA ALA A 22 -27.28 -9.83 -11.83
C ALA A 22 -25.78 -9.95 -11.51
N ALA A 23 -25.10 -10.97 -12.03
CA ALA A 23 -23.66 -11.13 -11.83
C ALA A 23 -22.87 -9.92 -12.37
N ARG A 24 -23.25 -9.41 -13.54
CA ARG A 24 -22.64 -8.24 -14.15
C ARG A 24 -22.89 -6.96 -13.34
N ARG A 25 -24.09 -6.78 -12.77
CA ARG A 25 -24.38 -5.65 -11.85
C ARG A 25 -23.51 -5.73 -10.60
N ALA A 26 -23.45 -6.91 -9.96
CA ALA A 26 -22.65 -7.12 -8.76
C ALA A 26 -21.14 -6.88 -9.00
N LEU A 27 -20.59 -7.34 -10.13
CA LEU A 27 -19.18 -7.07 -10.47
C LEU A 27 -18.91 -5.58 -10.69
N ARG A 28 -19.82 -4.85 -11.35
CA ARG A 28 -19.67 -3.40 -11.53
C ARG A 28 -19.71 -2.64 -10.21
N GLU A 29 -20.56 -3.06 -9.26
CA GLU A 29 -20.58 -2.51 -7.90
C GLU A 29 -19.25 -2.78 -7.17
N GLN A 30 -18.70 -3.99 -7.28
CA GLN A 30 -17.38 -4.32 -6.72
C GLN A 30 -16.26 -3.47 -7.32
N ILE A 31 -16.25 -3.32 -8.65
CA ILE A 31 -15.26 -2.50 -9.37
C ILE A 31 -15.35 -1.04 -8.88
N ALA A 32 -16.54 -0.47 -8.81
CA ALA A 32 -16.74 0.91 -8.35
C ALA A 32 -16.24 1.11 -6.90
N GLY A 33 -16.47 0.12 -6.03
CA GLY A 33 -15.93 0.12 -4.67
C GLY A 33 -14.40 0.12 -4.64
N LEU A 34 -13.77 -0.80 -5.39
CA LEU A 34 -12.31 -0.90 -5.48
C LEU A 34 -11.66 0.35 -6.09
N GLU A 35 -12.28 0.95 -7.11
CA GLU A 35 -11.83 2.20 -7.70
C GLU A 35 -11.86 3.35 -6.68
N ALA A 36 -12.93 3.46 -5.89
CA ALA A 36 -13.05 4.48 -4.84
C ALA A 36 -12.02 4.27 -3.71
N GLU A 37 -11.80 3.02 -3.29
CA GLU A 37 -10.79 2.68 -2.29
C GLU A 37 -9.37 2.98 -2.81
N LEU A 38 -9.08 2.63 -4.07
CA LEU A 38 -7.79 2.91 -4.70
C LEU A 38 -7.55 4.40 -4.84
N ALA A 39 -8.54 5.18 -5.29
CA ALA A 39 -8.46 6.63 -5.39
C ALA A 39 -8.16 7.27 -4.02
N THR A 40 -8.88 6.82 -2.97
CA THR A 40 -8.64 7.28 -1.60
C THR A 40 -7.22 6.93 -1.14
N ALA A 41 -6.78 5.68 -1.32
CA ALA A 41 -5.46 5.23 -0.91
C ALA A 41 -4.33 5.99 -1.63
N VAL A 42 -4.49 6.26 -2.92
CA VAL A 42 -3.53 7.04 -3.72
C VAL A 42 -3.41 8.47 -3.19
N VAL A 43 -4.54 9.15 -2.98
CA VAL A 43 -4.57 10.53 -2.49
C VAL A 43 -3.97 10.63 -1.08
N SER A 44 -4.37 9.75 -0.17
CA SER A 44 -3.89 9.76 1.22
C SER A 44 -2.39 9.48 1.35
N ASN A 45 -1.82 8.66 0.48
CA ASN A 45 -0.40 8.27 0.57
C ASN A 45 0.53 9.12 -0.32
N GLY A 46 0.00 10.16 -1.00
CA GLY A 46 0.77 10.99 -1.93
C GLY A 46 1.38 10.20 -3.09
N GLN A 47 0.87 8.99 -3.36
CA GLN A 47 1.36 8.14 -4.43
C GLN A 47 0.85 8.71 -5.75
N ARG A 48 1.69 8.78 -6.78
CA ARG A 48 1.15 8.91 -8.15
C ARG A 48 0.46 7.60 -8.48
N ALA A 49 -0.86 7.61 -8.65
CA ALA A 49 -1.55 6.44 -9.18
C ALA A 49 -0.93 6.09 -10.53
N PRO A 50 -0.70 4.80 -10.83
CA PRO A 50 -0.71 4.41 -12.24
C PRO A 50 -2.07 4.83 -12.77
N LEU A 51 -2.08 5.73 -13.76
CA LEU A 51 -3.29 6.02 -14.51
C LEU A 51 -3.77 4.67 -15.05
N CYS A 52 -4.80 4.11 -14.46
CA CYS A 52 -5.37 2.84 -14.90
C CYS A 52 -5.67 3.04 -16.40
N GLY A 53 -5.05 2.20 -17.23
CA GLY A 53 -4.91 2.41 -18.66
C GLY A 53 -6.25 2.45 -19.40
N GLY A 54 -6.87 3.62 -19.43
CA GLY A 54 -8.01 3.93 -20.29
C GLY A 54 -7.56 4.24 -21.72
N GLY A 55 -6.76 3.38 -22.33
CA GLY A 55 -6.27 3.52 -23.70
C GLY A 55 -7.07 2.71 -24.74
N GLY A 56 -8.17 2.09 -24.33
CA GLY A 56 -9.02 1.27 -25.20
C GLY A 56 -10.24 2.04 -25.69
N ALA A 57 -10.59 1.87 -26.96
CA ALA A 57 -11.85 2.37 -27.50
C ALA A 57 -13.04 1.86 -26.66
N PRO A 58 -14.17 2.61 -26.59
CA PRO A 58 -15.35 2.20 -25.83
C PRO A 58 -15.79 0.79 -26.26
N ARG A 59 -15.60 -0.20 -25.39
CA ARG A 59 -16.01 -1.59 -25.61
C ARG A 59 -16.93 -2.05 -24.50
N LEU A 60 -17.98 -2.79 -24.86
CA LEU A 60 -18.79 -3.51 -23.89
C LEU A 60 -17.94 -4.66 -23.35
N LEU A 61 -17.52 -4.57 -22.10
CA LEU A 61 -16.82 -5.66 -21.41
C LEU A 61 -17.78 -6.84 -21.22
N ASP A 62 -17.30 -8.04 -21.50
CA ASP A 62 -17.97 -9.27 -21.10
C ASP A 62 -17.82 -9.55 -19.60
N LEU A 63 -18.37 -10.65 -19.10
CA LEU A 63 -18.31 -10.99 -17.69
C LEU A 63 -16.86 -11.27 -17.22
N GLY A 64 -16.09 -12.02 -18.02
CA GLY A 64 -14.70 -12.38 -17.67
C GLY A 64 -13.75 -11.19 -17.75
N ASP A 65 -14.03 -10.24 -18.64
CA ASP A 65 -13.35 -8.95 -18.70
C ASP A 65 -13.59 -8.12 -17.41
N LEU A 66 -14.82 -8.11 -16.89
CA LEU A 66 -15.12 -7.42 -15.63
C LEU A 66 -14.42 -8.08 -14.44
N GLU A 67 -14.38 -9.42 -14.39
CA GLU A 67 -13.63 -10.14 -13.36
C GLU A 67 -12.14 -9.80 -13.41
N ARG A 68 -11.56 -9.72 -14.61
CA ARG A 68 -10.17 -9.32 -14.80
C ARG A 68 -9.90 -7.90 -14.30
N VAL A 69 -10.77 -6.94 -14.64
CA VAL A 69 -10.66 -5.57 -14.16
C VAL A 69 -10.73 -5.52 -12.63
N ARG A 70 -11.68 -6.24 -12.02
CA ARG A 70 -11.77 -6.34 -10.56
C ARG A 70 -10.47 -6.88 -9.96
N ASP A 71 -9.91 -7.94 -10.53
CA ASP A 71 -8.71 -8.58 -10.00
C ASP A 71 -7.47 -7.69 -10.15
N GLU A 72 -7.34 -7.00 -11.28
CA GLU A 72 -6.29 -5.99 -11.52
C GLU A 72 -6.38 -4.82 -10.53
N LEU A 73 -7.58 -4.31 -10.26
CA LEU A 73 -7.82 -3.28 -9.25
C LEU A 73 -7.48 -3.77 -7.85
N ALA A 74 -7.90 -4.99 -7.48
CA ALA A 74 -7.60 -5.57 -6.17
C ALA A 74 -6.09 -5.78 -5.97
N VAL A 75 -5.36 -6.19 -7.02
CA VAL A 75 -3.89 -6.27 -6.99
C VAL A 75 -3.27 -4.88 -6.81
N SER A 76 -3.75 -3.89 -7.54
CA SER A 76 -3.25 -2.51 -7.48
C SER A 76 -3.47 -1.88 -6.10
N LEU A 77 -4.66 -2.07 -5.51
CA LEU A 77 -4.97 -1.60 -4.17
C LEU A 77 -4.05 -2.21 -3.12
N ARG A 78 -3.86 -3.54 -3.15
CA ARG A 78 -2.92 -4.23 -2.25
C ARG A 78 -1.49 -3.74 -2.41
N ALA A 79 -1.06 -3.43 -3.64
CA ALA A 79 0.27 -2.90 -3.88
C ALA A 79 0.45 -1.49 -3.27
N VAL A 80 -0.54 -0.60 -3.44
CA VAL A 80 -0.53 0.74 -2.83
C VAL A 80 -0.52 0.65 -1.30
N GLN A 81 -1.37 -0.19 -0.73
CA GLN A 81 -1.45 -0.39 0.72
C GLN A 81 -0.14 -0.96 1.29
N ARG A 82 0.47 -1.94 0.62
CA ARG A 82 1.77 -2.49 1.03
C ARG A 82 2.86 -1.42 0.99
N ALA A 83 2.96 -0.67 -0.10
CA ALA A 83 3.96 0.39 -0.25
C ALA A 83 3.79 1.49 0.82
N ALA A 84 2.54 1.81 1.19
CA ALA A 84 2.23 2.72 2.28
C ALA A 84 2.69 2.16 3.63
N GLY A 85 2.41 0.89 3.91
CA GLY A 85 2.88 0.20 5.12
C GLY A 85 4.41 0.18 5.24
N GLU A 86 5.11 -0.24 4.18
CA GLU A 86 6.57 -0.25 4.13
C GLU A 86 7.20 1.15 4.29
N ARG A 87 6.52 2.19 3.79
CA ARG A 87 6.94 3.57 4.05
C ARG A 87 6.76 3.93 5.52
N GLY A 88 5.59 3.67 6.09
CA GLY A 88 5.30 3.97 7.50
C GLY A 88 6.26 3.24 8.46
N GLU A 89 6.60 1.99 8.18
CA GLU A 89 7.59 1.23 8.95
C GLU A 89 8.99 1.86 8.89
N ARG A 90 9.42 2.31 7.71
CA ARG A 90 10.70 3.01 7.55
C ARG A 90 10.70 4.35 8.29
N GLU A 91 9.68 5.17 8.09
CA GLU A 91 9.52 6.45 8.79
C GLU A 91 9.55 6.28 10.31
N GLU A 92 8.82 5.29 10.82
CA GLU A 92 8.81 4.95 12.25
C GLU A 92 10.19 4.49 12.75
N SER A 93 10.91 3.69 11.97
CA SER A 93 12.29 3.32 12.31
C SER A 93 13.22 4.53 12.38
N TYR A 94 13.05 5.51 11.49
CA TYR A 94 13.82 6.76 11.52
C TYR A 94 13.40 7.69 12.67
N ARG A 95 12.12 7.72 13.06
CA ARG A 95 11.66 8.42 14.27
C ARG A 95 12.36 7.90 15.51
N ARG A 96 12.40 6.57 15.67
CA ARG A 96 13.10 5.91 16.78
C ARG A 96 14.59 6.19 16.74
N LEU A 97 15.21 6.06 15.57
CA LEU A 97 16.64 6.36 15.42
C LEU A 97 16.94 7.82 15.79
N ARG A 98 16.10 8.78 15.38
CA ARG A 98 16.23 10.19 15.76
C ARG A 98 16.23 10.38 17.28
N GLU A 99 15.33 9.70 17.99
CA GLU A 99 15.28 9.72 19.45
C GLU A 99 16.55 9.12 20.06
N GLU A 100 17.04 8.00 19.52
CA GLU A 100 18.32 7.39 19.92
C GLU A 100 19.50 8.33 19.68
N LEU A 101 19.55 9.06 18.56
CA LEU A 101 20.61 10.05 18.30
C LEU A 101 20.65 11.13 19.38
N LEU A 102 19.48 11.58 19.86
CA LEU A 102 19.38 12.63 20.87
C LEU A 102 19.79 12.13 22.27
N LEU A 103 19.54 10.86 22.58
CA LEU A 103 19.86 10.25 23.88
C LEU A 103 21.30 9.72 23.95
N GLU A 104 21.74 9.00 22.94
CA GLU A 104 23.01 8.25 22.93
C GLU A 104 23.81 8.47 21.61
N PRO A 105 24.17 9.71 21.24
CA PRO A 105 24.83 10.01 19.98
C PRO A 105 26.14 9.24 19.75
N GLU A 106 26.85 8.88 20.82
CA GLU A 106 28.09 8.11 20.78
C GLU A 106 27.96 6.65 20.32
N ARG A 107 26.72 6.15 20.21
CA ARG A 107 26.40 4.84 19.64
C ARG A 107 26.11 4.92 18.15
N HIS A 108 25.89 6.13 17.62
CA HIS A 108 25.48 6.38 16.23
C HIS A 108 26.43 7.39 15.55
N PRO A 109 27.75 7.11 15.48
CA PRO A 109 28.72 8.05 14.94
C PRO A 109 28.45 8.34 13.46
N PHE A 110 28.48 9.62 13.07
CA PHE A 110 28.26 10.10 11.70
C PHE A 110 26.89 9.84 11.09
N VAL A 111 25.94 9.31 11.86
CA VAL A 111 24.58 9.11 11.37
C VAL A 111 23.93 10.46 11.08
N ARG A 112 23.18 10.49 9.97
CA ARG A 112 22.43 11.65 9.50
C ARG A 112 21.00 11.21 9.18
N ILE A 113 20.03 11.98 9.64
CA ILE A 113 18.60 11.76 9.40
C ILE A 113 17.98 13.10 9.03
N SER A 114 17.15 13.12 7.99
CA SER A 114 16.39 14.28 7.56
C SER A 114 14.92 14.15 7.93
N ASN A 115 14.18 15.26 7.89
CA ASN A 115 12.71 15.24 8.01
C ASN A 115 12.02 14.36 6.96
N GLU A 116 12.57 14.29 5.75
CA GLU A 116 12.03 13.44 4.67
C GLU A 116 12.11 11.95 5.04
N ASP A 117 13.22 11.51 5.65
CA ASP A 117 13.38 10.12 6.12
C ASP A 117 12.34 9.74 7.19
N VAL A 118 11.93 10.72 7.99
CA VAL A 118 10.99 10.58 9.13
C VAL A 118 9.53 10.75 8.69
N GLY A 119 9.29 11.22 7.47
CA GLY A 119 7.95 11.55 6.95
C GLY A 119 7.34 12.80 7.58
N GLU A 120 8.15 13.71 8.13
CA GLU A 120 7.70 14.95 8.76
C GLU A 120 7.90 16.15 7.81
N PRO A 121 6.99 17.15 7.80
CA PRO A 121 7.17 18.34 6.97
C PRO A 121 8.34 19.22 7.47
N GLY A 122 8.97 19.96 6.57
CA GLY A 122 10.06 20.89 6.87
C GLY A 122 11.45 20.41 6.43
N CYS A 123 12.49 21.15 6.80
CA CYS A 123 13.86 20.90 6.34
C CYS A 123 14.86 20.74 7.50
N HIS A 124 14.44 20.04 8.56
CA HIS A 124 15.36 19.68 9.64
C HIS A 124 16.22 18.47 9.28
N ASP A 125 17.45 18.51 9.76
CA ASP A 125 18.45 17.47 9.61
C ASP A 125 19.21 17.29 10.91
N TRP A 126 19.26 16.06 11.41
CA TRP A 126 20.01 15.65 12.60
C TRP A 126 21.26 14.92 12.15
N HIS A 127 22.42 15.46 12.50
CA HIS A 127 23.70 14.90 12.14
C HIS A 127 24.57 14.72 13.38
N VAL A 128 24.97 13.49 13.67
CA VAL A 128 25.94 13.19 14.72
C VAL A 128 27.35 13.54 14.24
N ARG A 129 27.99 14.49 14.93
CA ARG A 129 29.36 14.95 14.62
C ARG A 129 30.27 14.82 15.83
N PRO A 130 31.58 14.56 15.63
CA PRO A 130 32.52 14.54 16.73
C PRO A 130 32.72 15.97 17.27
N ARG A 131 32.75 16.10 18.59
CA ARG A 131 33.03 17.36 19.28
C ARG A 131 34.52 17.66 19.20
N PHE A 132 34.91 18.84 18.71
CA PHE A 132 36.32 19.20 18.52
C PHE A 132 37.08 18.37 17.46
N GLY A 133 36.38 17.87 16.43
CA GLY A 133 37.03 17.19 15.29
C GLY A 133 37.68 15.86 15.68
N LEU A 134 38.92 15.62 15.23
CA LEU A 134 39.61 14.33 15.42
C LEU A 134 39.77 13.92 16.89
N LEU A 135 39.95 14.88 17.80
CA LEU A 135 40.04 14.58 19.24
C LEU A 135 38.72 14.02 19.78
N GLY A 136 37.58 14.55 19.33
CA GLY A 136 36.27 14.02 19.69
C GLY A 136 36.07 12.61 19.19
N MET A 137 36.59 12.28 18.01
CA MET A 137 36.52 10.90 17.49
C MET A 137 37.31 9.94 18.37
N LEU A 138 38.54 10.31 18.75
CA LEU A 138 39.40 9.48 19.60
C LEU A 138 38.84 9.30 21.02
N MET A 139 38.25 10.36 21.58
CA MET A 139 37.71 10.36 22.94
C MET A 139 36.23 9.95 23.01
N ARG A 140 35.62 9.58 21.86
CA ARG A 140 34.17 9.31 21.71
C ARG A 140 33.27 10.43 22.22
N TRP A 141 33.67 11.69 22.03
CA TRP A 141 32.83 12.84 22.30
C TRP A 141 32.01 13.20 21.07
N TRP A 142 30.72 12.90 21.13
CA TRP A 142 29.79 13.12 20.02
C TRP A 142 28.74 14.15 20.40
N ARG A 143 28.19 14.85 19.40
CA ARG A 143 27.04 15.73 19.56
C ARG A 143 26.12 15.60 18.37
N VAL A 144 24.83 15.78 18.61
CA VAL A 144 23.88 16.02 17.53
C VAL A 144 23.96 17.48 17.11
N HIS A 145 24.07 17.69 15.80
CA HIS A 145 23.91 18.97 15.15
C HIS A 145 22.58 18.98 14.42
N ILE A 146 21.71 19.93 14.75
CA ILE A 146 20.41 20.11 14.11
C ILE A 146 20.52 21.30 13.17
N SER A 147 20.41 21.07 11.87
CA SER A 147 20.30 22.14 10.88
C SER A 147 18.86 22.25 10.39
N SER A 148 18.40 23.47 10.13
CA SER A 148 17.07 23.77 9.56
C SER A 148 17.20 24.35 8.15
N GLY A 149 18.25 24.00 7.42
CA GLY A 149 18.56 24.56 6.11
C GLY A 149 17.78 23.84 5.02
N CYS A 150 16.76 24.50 4.48
CA CYS A 150 16.19 24.13 3.19
C CYS A 150 17.23 24.47 2.10
N PRO A 151 17.66 23.52 1.24
CA PRO A 151 18.54 23.81 0.12
C PRO A 151 17.90 24.75 -0.91
#